data_AF-A0A933RCY4-F1
#
_entry.id   AF-A0A933RCY4-F1
#
_cell.length_a   1.000
_cell.length_b   1.000
_cell.length_c   1.000
_cell.angle_alpha   90.00
_cell.angle_beta   90.00
_cell.angle_gamma   90.00
#
_symmetry.space_group_name_H-M   'P 1'
#
loop_
_entity.id
_entity.type
_entity.pdbx_description
1 polymer ?
#
loop_
_entity_poly.entity_id
_entity_poly.type
_entity_poly.pdbx_seq_one_letter_code
_entity_poly.pdbx_strand_id
1 'polypeptide(L)'
;MNRDLVVSSMKAAMEAPDGSMPADFDPEGPADDGNPFGTPEAELTHAVDVTAYVKHKRASIACHTSQATDTGMFLAMPEEIFTLAFGTEYFIKAGAPPGLHEGWLFE
;
A
#
# COMPACT_ATOMS: atom_id res chain seq x y z
N MET A 1 -2.01 -3.30 -3.95
CA MET A 1 -1.23 -2.04 -3.87
C MET A 1 -0.98 -1.55 -5.28
N ASN A 2 -1.05 -0.23 -5.51
CA ASN A 2 -0.58 0.40 -6.75
C ASN A 2 0.95 0.49 -6.73
N ARG A 3 1.63 -0.25 -7.60
CA ARG A 3 3.10 -0.32 -7.64
C ARG A 3 3.72 1.03 -8.00
N ASP A 4 3.19 1.69 -9.02
CA ASP A 4 3.66 2.98 -9.53
C ASP A 4 3.61 4.05 -8.42
N LEU A 5 2.54 4.04 -7.62
CA LEU A 5 2.43 4.91 -6.44
C LEU A 5 3.46 4.57 -5.35
N VAL A 6 3.70 3.28 -5.08
CA VAL A 6 4.74 2.87 -4.12
C VAL A 6 6.11 3.34 -4.58
N VAL A 7 6.47 3.11 -5.85
CA VAL A 7 7.75 3.54 -6.43
C VAL A 7 7.93 5.05 -6.36
N SER A 8 6.91 5.83 -6.74
CA SER A 8 6.98 7.29 -6.67
C SER A 8 7.07 7.82 -5.23
N SER A 9 6.32 7.21 -4.29
CA SER A 9 6.37 7.56 -2.86
C SER A 9 7.74 7.27 -2.26
N MET A 10 8.36 6.14 -2.62
CA MET A 10 9.70 5.79 -2.17
C MET A 10 10.76 6.73 -2.72
N LYS A 11 10.68 7.11 -4.00
CA LYS A 11 11.57 8.11 -4.60
C LYS A 11 11.47 9.44 -3.85
N ALA A 12 10.26 9.92 -3.57
CA ALA A 12 10.04 11.13 -2.79
C ALA A 12 10.61 11.04 -1.37
N ALA A 13 10.49 9.88 -0.71
CA ALA A 13 11.07 9.65 0.62
C ALA A 13 12.60 9.58 0.62
N MET A 14 13.22 9.05 -0.45
CA MET A 14 14.69 9.05 -0.62
C MET A 14 15.27 10.45 -0.80
N GLU A 15 14.49 11.38 -1.36
CA GLU A 15 14.86 12.78 -1.52
C GLU A 15 14.66 13.60 -0.23
N ALA A 16 14.02 13.03 0.80
CA ALA A 16 13.77 13.69 2.08
C ALA A 16 15.03 13.75 2.97
N PRO A 17 15.19 14.80 3.82
CA PRO A 17 16.41 15.02 4.61
C PRO A 17 16.73 13.95 5.66
N ASP A 18 15.76 13.13 6.06
CA ASP A 18 15.85 12.07 7.08
C ASP A 18 15.79 10.65 6.47
N GLY A 19 15.91 10.56 5.14
CA GLY A 19 15.66 9.37 4.32
C GLY A 19 16.30 8.09 4.83
N SER A 20 15.55 7.33 5.61
CA SER A 20 15.86 5.94 5.97
C SER A 20 14.73 5.05 5.47
N MET A 21 14.95 4.46 4.30
CA MET A 21 14.18 3.32 3.83
C MET A 21 15.01 2.04 4.08
N PRO A 22 14.38 0.86 4.21
CA PRO A 22 15.12 -0.39 4.14
C PRO A 22 15.90 -0.39 2.81
N ALA A 23 17.24 -0.47 2.89
CA ALA A 23 18.12 -0.33 1.73
C ALA A 23 17.89 -1.39 0.62
N ASP A 24 17.09 -2.41 0.92
CA ASP A 24 16.92 -3.61 0.11
C ASP A 24 15.48 -3.81 -0.42
N PHE A 25 14.57 -2.85 -0.24
CA PHE A 25 13.22 -2.96 -0.81
C PHE A 25 13.17 -2.36 -2.22
N ASP A 26 12.95 -3.22 -3.23
CA ASP A 26 12.74 -2.83 -4.63
C ASP A 26 11.34 -3.31 -5.09
N PRO A 27 10.35 -2.41 -5.26
CA PRO A 27 9.01 -2.79 -5.71
C PRO A 27 8.95 -3.31 -7.14
N GLU A 28 9.94 -2.99 -7.98
CA GLU A 28 10.02 -3.41 -9.37
C GLU A 28 10.82 -4.72 -9.53
N GLY A 29 11.64 -5.05 -8.54
CA GLY A 29 12.38 -6.31 -8.42
C GLY A 29 11.53 -7.46 -7.88
N PRO A 30 12.03 -8.71 -7.96
CA PRO A 30 11.30 -9.89 -7.48
C PRO A 30 11.16 -9.89 -5.95
N ALA A 31 9.94 -10.10 -5.46
CA ALA A 31 9.62 -10.36 -4.06
C ALA A 31 9.88 -11.84 -3.71
N ASP A 32 9.36 -12.29 -2.57
CA ASP A 32 9.50 -13.67 -2.06
C ASP A 32 8.86 -14.72 -2.97
N ASP A 33 7.81 -14.34 -3.70
CA ASP A 33 7.11 -15.16 -4.68
C ASP A 33 7.69 -15.09 -6.10
N GLY A 34 8.74 -14.28 -6.31
CA GLY A 34 9.41 -14.06 -7.59
C GLY A 34 8.73 -13.03 -8.50
N ASN A 35 7.60 -12.44 -8.10
CA ASN A 35 6.92 -11.37 -8.83
C ASN A 35 7.26 -10.00 -8.24
N PRO A 36 7.10 -8.90 -8.98
CA PRO A 36 7.28 -7.58 -8.40
C PRO A 36 6.15 -7.20 -7.45
N PHE A 37 6.45 -6.34 -6.48
CA PHE A 37 5.51 -5.96 -5.44
C PHE A 37 4.32 -5.16 -5.99
N GLY A 38 3.10 -5.56 -5.62
CA GLY A 38 1.87 -4.90 -6.06
C GLY A 38 1.57 -5.07 -7.55
N THR A 39 0.66 -4.25 -8.07
CA THR A 39 0.15 -4.32 -9.44
C THR A 39 0.42 -2.99 -10.15
N PRO A 40 0.82 -2.99 -11.44
CA PRO A 40 0.94 -1.75 -12.22
C PRO A 40 -0.36 -0.96 -12.22
N GLU A 41 -0.28 0.38 -12.18
CA GLU A 41 -1.47 1.23 -12.17
C GLU A 41 -2.41 0.94 -13.36
N ALA A 42 -1.82 0.70 -14.53
CA ALA A 42 -2.55 0.42 -15.77
C ALA A 42 -3.42 -0.85 -15.72
N GLU A 43 -3.15 -1.78 -14.79
CA GLU A 43 -3.91 -3.01 -14.59
C GLU A 43 -4.98 -2.87 -13.48
N LEU A 44 -4.90 -1.81 -12.69
CA LEU A 44 -5.88 -1.50 -11.66
C LEU A 44 -7.13 -0.85 -12.27
N THR A 45 -8.26 -1.05 -11.61
CA THR A 45 -9.54 -0.50 -12.04
C THR A 45 -10.15 0.45 -11.02
N HIS A 46 -9.96 0.18 -9.72
CA HIS A 46 -10.56 0.99 -8.66
C HIS A 46 -9.52 1.41 -7.64
N ALA A 47 -9.58 2.69 -7.24
CA ALA A 47 -8.98 3.25 -6.04
C ALA A 47 -10.12 3.56 -5.06
N VAL A 48 -10.11 2.88 -3.92
CA VAL A 48 -11.15 3.01 -2.89
C VAL A 48 -10.57 3.81 -1.74
N ASP A 49 -11.11 5.01 -1.48
CA ASP A 49 -10.79 5.77 -0.27
C ASP A 49 -11.37 5.07 0.95
N VAL A 50 -10.48 4.63 1.84
CA VAL A 50 -10.79 4.00 3.12
C VAL A 50 -10.22 4.77 4.31
N THR A 51 -9.85 6.04 4.12
CA THR A 51 -9.25 6.90 5.17
C THR A 51 -10.07 6.93 6.45
N ALA A 52 -11.40 6.94 6.34
CA ALA A 52 -12.34 6.88 7.47
C ALA A 52 -12.18 5.61 8.35
N TYR A 53 -11.61 4.54 7.80
CA TYR A 53 -11.48 3.23 8.45
C TYR A 53 -10.05 2.87 8.86
N VAL A 54 -9.07 3.73 8.60
CA VAL A 54 -7.65 3.48 8.88
C VAL A 54 -7.39 3.12 10.35
N LYS A 55 -8.08 3.78 11.29
CA LYS A 55 -7.99 3.47 12.73
C LYS A 55 -8.44 2.04 13.05
N HIS A 56 -9.51 1.58 12.42
CA HIS A 56 -10.02 0.22 12.58
C HIS A 56 -9.04 -0.80 11.99
N LYS A 57 -8.48 -0.51 10.81
CA LYS A 57 -7.45 -1.34 10.17
C LYS A 57 -6.21 -1.51 11.06
N ARG A 58 -5.70 -0.40 11.61
CA ARG A 58 -4.54 -0.42 12.52
C ARG A 58 -4.82 -1.20 13.81
N ALA A 59 -6.00 -1.04 14.40
CA ALA A 59 -6.42 -1.81 15.57
C ALA A 59 -6.52 -3.32 15.25
N SER A 60 -7.08 -3.66 14.09
CA SER A 60 -7.14 -5.05 13.62
C SER A 60 -5.75 -5.67 13.49
N ILE A 61 -4.79 -4.96 12.87
CA ILE A 61 -3.40 -5.41 12.75
C ILE A 61 -2.79 -5.68 14.13
N ALA A 62 -3.04 -4.81 15.11
CA ALA A 62 -2.55 -4.99 16.48
C ALA A 62 -3.09 -6.23 17.20
N CYS A 63 -4.23 -6.79 16.75
CA CYS A 63 -4.75 -8.05 17.29
C CYS A 63 -4.00 -9.29 16.81
N HIS A 64 -3.20 -9.21 15.74
CA HIS A 64 -2.46 -10.34 15.17
C HIS A 64 -1.11 -10.57 15.87
N THR A 65 -1.13 -10.72 17.20
CA THR A 65 0.09 -10.82 18.03
C THR A 65 1.04 -11.95 17.60
N SER A 66 0.53 -13.07 17.10
CA SER A 66 1.37 -14.18 16.63
C SER A 66 2.17 -13.85 15.36
N GLN A 67 1.83 -12.76 14.67
CA GLN A 67 2.50 -12.25 13.46
C GLN A 67 3.26 -10.96 13.78
N ALA A 68 3.68 -10.76 15.03
CA ALA A 68 4.31 -9.52 15.48
C ALA A 68 5.60 -9.16 14.70
N THR A 69 6.35 -10.15 14.21
CA THR A 69 7.53 -9.91 13.36
C THR A 69 7.18 -9.22 12.05
N ASP A 70 6.00 -9.53 11.50
CA ASP A 70 5.57 -9.08 10.17
C ASP A 70 4.72 -7.81 10.27
N THR A 71 3.96 -7.68 11.36
CA THR A 71 3.04 -6.55 11.60
C THR A 71 3.69 -5.38 12.35
N GLY A 72 4.81 -5.63 13.04
CA GLY A 72 5.48 -4.65 13.90
C GLY A 72 5.91 -3.39 13.14
N MET A 73 6.38 -3.53 11.90
CA MET A 73 6.78 -2.38 11.07
C MET A 73 5.62 -1.42 10.78
N PHE A 74 4.42 -1.95 10.53
CA PHE A 74 3.24 -1.12 10.25
C PHE A 74 2.77 -0.40 11.51
N LEU A 75 2.83 -1.06 12.66
CA LEU A 75 2.47 -0.46 13.95
C LEU A 75 3.50 0.55 14.45
N ALA A 76 4.74 0.51 13.96
CA ALA A 76 5.76 1.51 14.29
C ALA A 76 5.58 2.83 13.53
N MET A 77 4.85 2.84 12.41
CA MET A 77 4.61 4.07 11.63
C MET A 77 3.77 5.08 12.42
N PRO A 78 4.09 6.40 12.34
CA PRO A 78 3.20 7.47 12.77
C PRO A 78 1.82 7.36 12.12
N GLU A 79 0.77 7.84 12.79
CA GLU A 79 -0.61 7.69 12.31
C GLU A 79 -0.84 8.35 10.95
N GLU A 80 -0.23 9.51 10.73
CA GLU A 80 -0.31 10.27 9.48
C GLU A 80 0.34 9.51 8.32
N ILE A 81 1.51 8.90 8.57
CA ILE A 81 2.23 8.08 7.58
C ILE A 81 1.46 6.79 7.30
N PHE A 82 0.91 6.16 8.34
CA PHE A 82 0.07 4.98 8.17
C PHE A 82 -1.20 5.32 7.35
N THR A 83 -1.82 6.46 7.60
CA THR A 83 -2.99 6.93 6.84
C THR A 83 -2.63 7.21 5.39
N LEU A 84 -1.50 7.86 5.13
CA LEU A 84 -1.00 8.09 3.78
C LEU A 84 -0.75 6.78 3.02
N ALA A 85 -0.15 5.78 3.69
CA ALA A 85 0.21 4.51 3.08
C ALA A 85 -0.99 3.55 2.89
N PHE A 86 -1.96 3.57 3.81
CA PHE A 86 -3.05 2.57 3.88
C PHE A 86 -4.45 3.16 3.76
N GLY A 87 -4.57 4.46 3.46
CA GLY A 87 -5.83 5.17 3.28
C GLY A 87 -6.54 4.88 1.96
N THR A 88 -5.84 4.29 0.99
CA THR A 88 -6.44 3.87 -0.29
C THR A 88 -6.23 2.37 -0.50
N GLU A 89 -7.29 1.67 -0.89
CA GLU A 89 -7.23 0.26 -1.30
C GLU A 89 -7.49 0.13 -2.79
N TYR A 90 -6.72 -0.73 -3.45
CA TYR A 90 -6.71 -0.84 -4.91
C TYR A 90 -7.19 -2.21 -5.37
N PHE A 91 -8.03 -2.24 -6.40
CA PHE A 91 -8.68 -3.46 -6.88
C PHE A 91 -8.74 -3.57 -8.41
N ILE A 92 -8.86 -4.81 -8.88
CA ILE A 92 -9.17 -5.18 -10.26
C ILE A 92 -10.58 -5.78 -10.28
N LYS A 93 -11.54 -5.10 -10.90
CA LYS A 93 -12.92 -5.58 -11.07
C LYS A 93 -12.98 -6.46 -12.32
N ALA A 94 -13.24 -7.76 -12.12
CA ALA A 94 -13.33 -8.71 -13.22
C ALA A 94 -14.40 -8.27 -14.23
N GLY A 95 -14.00 -8.17 -15.51
CA GLY A 95 -14.89 -7.75 -16.60
C GLY A 95 -15.10 -6.24 -16.73
N ALA A 96 -14.50 -5.41 -15.89
CA ALA A 96 -14.49 -3.96 -16.07
C ALA A 96 -13.51 -3.56 -17.21
N PRO A 97 -13.78 -2.47 -17.94
CA PRO A 97 -12.78 -1.90 -18.84
C PRO A 97 -11.54 -1.43 -18.06
N PRO A 98 -10.36 -1.39 -18.71
CA PRO A 98 -9.16 -0.87 -18.08
C PRO A 98 -9.32 0.64 -17.79
N GLY A 99 -8.61 1.11 -16.76
CA GLY A 99 -8.62 2.50 -16.33
C GLY A 99 -8.90 2.63 -14.85
N LEU A 100 -7.89 3.08 -14.10
CA LEU A 100 -8.03 3.38 -12.69
C LEU A 100 -8.96 4.58 -12.51
N HIS A 101 -9.99 4.42 -11.67
CA HIS A 101 -10.84 5.51 -11.22
C HIS A 101 -11.11 5.38 -9.73
N GLU A 102 -11.48 6.51 -9.11
CA GLU A 102 -11.95 6.52 -7.73
C GLU A 102 -13.43 6.10 -7.68
N GLY A 103 -13.78 5.24 -6.73
CA GLY A 103 -15.16 4.78 -6.57
C GLY A 103 -15.29 3.50 -5.77
N TRP A 104 -16.52 3.19 -5.34
CA TRP A 104 -16.81 1.96 -4.61
C TRP A 104 -16.99 0.76 -5.55
N LEU A 105 -16.57 -0.43 -5.13
CA LEU A 105 -16.54 -1.63 -6.00
C LEU A 105 -17.92 -2.08 -6.51
N PHE A 106 -18.96 -1.77 -5.73
CA PHE A 106 -20.32 -2.24 -5.92
C PHE A 106 -21.28 -1.17 -6.44
N GLU A 107 -20.76 0.01 -6.75
CA GLU A 107 -21.49 1.03 -7.51
C GLU A 107 -21.48 0.74 -9.02
#